data_AF-A0A4R2GX39-F1
#
_entry.id   AF-A0A4R2GX39-F1
#
_cell.length_a   1.000
_cell.length_b   1.000
_cell.length_c   1.000
_cell.angle_alpha   90.00
_cell.angle_beta   90.00
_cell.angle_gamma   90.00
#
_symmetry.space_group_name_H-M   'P 1'
#
loop_
_entity.id
_entity.type
_entity.pdbx_description
1 polymer ?
#
loop_
_entity_poly.entity_id
_entity_poly.type
_entity_poly.pdbx_seq_one_letter_code
_entity_poly.pdbx_strand_id
1 'polypeptide(L)' 'TNARIEAVNTKIRLITRIAYGFHDPHALIALAMLTLGGYRPPLPGRN' A
#
# COMPACT_ATOMS: atom_id res chain seq x y z
N THR A 1 -21.05 2.80 -2.05
CA THR A 1 -21.00 2.72 -0.57
C THR A 1 -19.78 3.48 -0.06
N ASN A 2 -19.98 4.62 0.60
CA ASN A 2 -18.87 5.42 1.13
C ASN A 2 -18.01 4.65 2.13
N ALA A 3 -18.59 3.67 2.84
CA ALA A 3 -17.88 2.79 3.77
C ALA A 3 -16.61 2.14 3.19
N ARG A 4 -16.62 1.74 1.90
CA ARG A 4 -15.44 1.13 1.25
C ARG A 4 -14.33 2.16 1.02
N ILE A 5 -14.71 3.39 0.64
CA ILE A 5 -13.79 4.50 0.41
C ILE A 5 -13.20 4.96 1.74
N GLU A 6 -14.03 5.11 2.77
CA GLU A 6 -13.59 5.48 4.12
C GLU A 6 -12.60 4.47 4.68
N ALA A 7 -12.88 3.16 4.53
CA ALA A 7 -11.95 2.11 4.96
C ALA A 7 -10.58 2.19 4.25
N VAL A 8 -10.56 2.56 2.96
CA VAL A 8 -9.32 2.78 2.20
C VAL A 8 -8.61 4.04 2.69
N ASN A 9 -9.32 5.15 2.88
CA ASN A 9 -8.76 6.41 3.38
C ASN A 9 -8.12 6.26 4.76
N THR A 10 -8.74 5.49 5.66
CA THR A 10 -8.16 5.17 6.97
C THR A 10 -6.85 4.38 6.83
N LYS A 11 -6.81 3.38 5.94
CA LYS A 11 -5.59 2.58 5.71
C LYS A 11 -4.46 3.42 5.10
N ILE A 12 -4.75 4.27 4.12
CA ILE A 12 -3.75 5.18 3.54
C ILE A 12 -3.13 6.05 4.64
N ARG A 13 -3.96 6.65 5.51
CA ARG A 13 -3.48 7.49 6.61
C ARG A 13 -2.56 6.75 7.58
N LEU A 14 -2.85 5.48 7.85
CA LEU A 14 -1.99 4.61 8.68
C LEU A 14 -0.64 4.34 8.00
N ILE A 15 -0.66 3.96 6.72
CA ILE A 15 0.55 3.64 5.94
C ILE A 15 1.45 4.88 5.85
N THR A 16 0.87 6.06 5.55
CA THR A 16 1.62 7.33 5.55
C THR A 16 2.26 7.60 6.92
N ARG A 17 1.59 7.24 8.02
CA ARG A 17 2.15 7.43 9.36
C ARG A 17 3.34 6.51 9.64
N ILE A 18 3.26 5.25 9.20
CA ILE A 18 4.36 4.28 9.31
C ILE A 18 5.56 4.69 8.43
N ALA A 19 5.29 5.34 7.30
CA ALA A 19 6.32 5.81 6.38
C ALA A 19 7.07 7.07 6.83
N TYR A 20 6.72 7.70 7.97
CA TYR A 20 7.55 8.75 8.58
C TYR A 20 8.88 8.14 9.05
N GLY A 21 9.89 8.18 8.18
CA GLY A 21 11.17 7.50 8.37
C GLY A 21 11.66 6.79 7.11
N PHE A 22 10.81 6.67 6.08
CA PHE A 22 11.27 6.23 4.78
C PHE A 22 12.15 7.30 4.14
N HIS A 23 13.27 6.86 3.57
CA HIS A 23 14.20 7.74 2.89
C HIS A 23 13.69 8.18 1.50
N ASP A 24 12.75 7.43 0.92
CA ASP A 24 12.23 7.67 -0.42
C ASP A 24 10.69 7.47 -0.51
N PRO A 25 9.96 8.35 -1.23
CA PRO A 25 8.51 8.29 -1.37
C PRO A 25 7.99 7.08 -2.17
N HIS A 26 8.80 6.46 -3.04
CA HIS A 26 8.39 5.26 -3.78
C HIS A 26 8.23 4.06 -2.85
N ALA A 27 8.97 4.01 -1.74
CA ALA A 27 8.79 2.98 -0.72
C ALA A 27 7.38 3.02 -0.10
N LEU A 28 6.82 4.22 0.10
CA LEU A 28 5.44 4.41 0.56
C LEU A 28 4.43 3.94 -0.51
N ILE A 29 4.65 4.31 -1.78
CA ILE A 29 3.77 3.92 -2.89
C ILE A 29 3.76 2.39 -3.05
N ALA A 30 4.93 1.75 -2.98
CA ALA A 30 5.05 0.30 -3.04
C ALA A 30 4.30 -0.39 -1.88
N LEU A 31 4.41 0.14 -0.66
CA LEU A 31 3.69 -0.36 0.51
C LEU A 31 2.17 -0.21 0.35
N ALA A 32 1.70 0.92 -0.20
CA ALA A 32 0.29 1.12 -0.49
C ALA A 32 -0.23 0.14 -1.57
N MET A 33 0.54 -0.07 -2.65
CA MET A 33 0.18 -1.03 -3.70
C MET A 33 0.14 -2.47 -3.19
N LEU A 34 1.06 -2.86 -2.30
CA LEU A 34 1.07 -4.19 -1.69
C LEU A 34 -0.13 -4.43 -0.76
N THR A 35 -0.48 -3.43 0.06
CA THR A 35 -1.51 -3.57 1.11
C THR A 35 -2.94 -3.28 0.63
N LEU A 36 -3.10 -2.42 -0.38
CA LEU A 36 -4.39 -1.98 -0.91
C LEU A 36 -4.61 -2.36 -2.38
N GLY A 37 -3.54 -2.39 -3.18
CA GLY A 37 -3.60 -2.57 -4.63
C GLY A 37 -3.80 -4.01 -5.10
N GLY A 38 -3.78 -4.99 -4.19
CA GLY A 38 -3.86 -6.41 -4.57
C GLY A 38 -2.69 -6.85 -5.45
N TYR A 39 -1.56 -6.13 -5.36
CA TYR A 39 -0.37 -6.36 -6.17
C TYR A 39 0.12 -7.78 -5.97
N ARG A 40 0.07 -8.58 -7.04
CA ARG A 40 0.65 -9.92 -7.09
C ARG A 40 2.03 -9.78 -7.75
N PRO A 41 3.11 -9.60 -6.98
CA PRO A 41 4.44 -9.63 -7.58
C PRO A 41 4.62 -10.97 -8.32
N PRO A 42 5.25 -10.97 -9.50
CA PRO A 42 5.56 -12.21 -10.20
C PRO A 42 6.42 -13.08 -9.28
N LEU A 43 5.90 -14.27 -8.95
CA LEU A 43 6.62 -15.22 -8.13
C LEU A 43 7.75 -15.84 -8.97
N PRO A 44 9.02 -15.75 -8.55
CA PRO A 44 10.10 -16.40 -9.27
C PRO A 44 9.86 -17.93 -9.30
N GLY A 45 10.00 -18.53 -10.48
CA GLY A 45 9.94 -19.99 -10.65
C GLY A 45 8.60 -20.59 -11.08
N ARG A 46 7.63 -19.79 -11.56
CA ARG A 46 6.43 -20.31 -12.22
C ARG A 46 6.46 -19.95 -13.70
N ASN A 47 7.16 -20.77 -14.49
CA ASN A 47 6.97 -20.88 -15.95
C ASN A 47 5.70 -21.68 -16.24
#